data_AF-A0A3Z4HJ89-F1
#
_entry.id   AF-A0A3Z4HJ89-F1
#
_cell.length_a   1.000
_cell.length_b   1.000
_cell.length_c   1.000
_cell.angle_alpha   90.00
_cell.angle_beta   90.00
_cell.angle_gamma   90.00
#
_symmetry.space_group_name_H-M   'P 1'
#
loop_
_entity.id
_entity.type
_entity.pdbx_description
1 polymer ?
#
loop_
_entity_poly.entity_id
_entity_poly.type
_entity_poly.pdbx_seq_one_letter_code
_entity_poly.pdbx_strand_id
1 'polypeptide(L)' 'MLYFQDLMPEKIGSATTLYANTSRVGWIIAGSVDGIMVEIWSYHALFWLAIGMLGIAMICLLFIKDI' A
#
# COMPACT_ATOMS: atom_id res chain seq x y z
N MET A 1 -2.70 -9.73 -4.76
CA MET A 1 -3.88 -10.54 -4.37
C MET A 1 -3.54 -12.02 -4.19
N LEU A 2 -2.91 -12.69 -5.17
CA LEU A 2 -2.59 -14.13 -5.06
C LEU A 2 -1.75 -14.47 -3.82
N TYR A 3 -0.70 -13.66 -3.55
CA TYR A 3 0.12 -13.79 -2.33
C TYR A 3 -0.70 -13.80 -1.01
N PHE A 4 -1.74 -12.97 -0.91
CA PHE A 4 -2.59 -12.93 0.28
C PHE A 4 -3.60 -14.08 0.34
N GLN A 5 -3.96 -14.65 -0.82
CA GLN A 5 -4.80 -15.84 -0.88
C GLN A 5 -4.02 -17.10 -0.48
N ASP A 6 -2.75 -17.20 -0.88
CA ASP A 6 -1.83 -18.26 -0.42
C ASP A 6 -1.54 -18.17 1.08
N LEU A 7 -1.45 -16.96 1.66
CA LEU A 7 -1.26 -16.78 3.10
C LEU A 7 -2.52 -17.10 3.94
N MET A 8 -3.71 -17.13 3.33
CA MET A 8 -4.99 -17.44 4.01
C MET A 8 -5.84 -18.41 3.17
N PRO A 9 -5.38 -19.67 2.99
CA PRO A 9 -5.99 -20.62 2.05
C PRO A 9 -7.40 -21.07 2.48
N GLU A 10 -7.71 -21.04 3.78
CA GLU A 10 -9.07 -21.36 4.28
C GLU A 10 -10.08 -20.22 4.08
N LYS A 11 -9.63 -18.99 3.77
CA LYS A 11 -10.49 -17.80 3.68
C LYS A 11 -10.19 -16.92 2.46
N ILE A 12 -10.03 -17.55 1.29
CA ILE A 12 -9.66 -16.90 0.01
C ILE A 12 -10.59 -15.72 -0.34
N GLY A 13 -11.90 -15.86 -0.12
CA GLY A 13 -12.87 -14.78 -0.36
C GLY A 13 -12.69 -13.56 0.56
N SER A 14 -12.30 -13.79 1.81
CA SER A 14 -12.00 -12.73 2.77
C SER A 14 -10.68 -12.04 2.44
N ALA A 15 -9.63 -12.80 2.09
CA ALA A 15 -8.33 -12.27 1.67
C ALA A 15 -8.46 -11.34 0.45
N THR A 16 -9.25 -11.75 -0.54
CA THR A 16 -9.48 -10.94 -1.76
C THR A 16 -10.28 -9.67 -1.46
N THR A 17 -11.30 -9.77 -0.61
CA THR A 17 -12.10 -8.62 -0.17
C THR A 17 -11.27 -7.61 0.61
N LEU A 18 -10.45 -8.10 1.55
CA LEU A 18 -9.55 -7.25 2.34
C LEU A 18 -8.54 -6.56 1.42
N TYR A 19 -7.90 -7.29 0.50
CA TYR A 19 -6.98 -6.70 -0.47
C TYR A 19 -7.64 -5.61 -1.32
N ALA A 20 -8.85 -5.86 -1.83
CA ALA A 20 -9.58 -4.91 -2.67
C ALA A 20 -10.05 -3.67 -1.89
N ASN A 21 -10.49 -3.84 -0.64
CA ASN A 21 -10.90 -2.73 0.22
C ASN A 21 -9.70 -1.88 0.62
N THR A 22 -8.60 -2.49 1.08
CA THR A 22 -7.38 -1.76 1.43
C THR A 22 -6.78 -1.04 0.22
N SER A 23 -6.76 -1.65 -0.97
CA SER A 23 -6.27 -1.00 -2.19
C SER A 23 -7.11 0.24 -2.56
N ARG A 24 -8.45 0.16 -2.43
CA ARG A 24 -9.32 1.31 -2.68
C ARG A 24 -9.11 2.44 -1.69
N VAL A 25 -9.02 2.11 -0.40
CA VAL A 25 -8.74 3.09 0.66
C VAL A 25 -7.37 3.74 0.44
N GLY A 26 -6.36 2.96 0.07
CA GLY A 26 -5.03 3.46 -0.29
C GLY A 26 -5.08 4.51 -1.40
N TRP A 27 -5.84 4.25 -2.46
CA TRP A 27 -6.02 5.22 -3.55
C TRP A 27 -6.72 6.52 -3.11
N ILE A 28 -7.77 6.40 -2.28
CA ILE A 28 -8.50 7.58 -1.77
C ILE A 28 -7.56 8.47 -0.95
N ILE A 29 -6.75 7.88 -0.08
CA ILE A 29 -5.84 8.62 0.80
C ILE A 29 -4.66 9.18 -0.01
N ALA A 30 -4.09 8.39 -0.92
CA ALA A 30 -2.93 8.79 -1.73
C ALA A 30 -3.22 10.08 -2.51
N GLY A 31 -4.37 10.18 -3.17
CA GLY A 31 -4.72 11.39 -3.92
C GLY A 31 -4.79 12.64 -3.04
N SER A 32 -5.32 12.54 -1.83
CA SER A 32 -5.36 13.66 -0.88
C SER A 32 -3.98 14.04 -0.35
N VAL A 33 -3.14 13.05 -0.03
CA VAL A 33 -1.77 13.27 0.46
C VAL A 33 -0.90 13.90 -0.62
N ASP A 34 -1.00 13.40 -1.86
CA ASP A 34 -0.23 13.90 -3.00
C ASP A 34 -0.58 15.37 -3.29
N GLY A 35 -1.88 15.73 -3.25
CA GLY A 35 -2.32 17.10 -3.44
C GLY A 35 -1.71 18.09 -2.45
N ILE A 36 -1.70 17.73 -1.15
CA ILE A 36 -1.11 18.56 -0.09
C ILE A 36 0.41 18.70 -0.29
N MET A 37 1.09 17.61 -0.66
CA MET A 37 2.54 17.63 -0.85
C MET A 37 2.98 18.47 -2.04
N VAL A 38 2.23 18.46 -3.14
CA VAL A 38 2.48 19.31 -4.30
C VAL A 38 2.32 20.79 -3.95
N GLU A 39 1.29 21.13 -3.18
CA GLU A 39 1.00 22.52 -2.82
C GLU A 39 2.12 23.15 -1.96
N ILE A 40 2.71 22.38 -1.05
CA ILE A 40 3.71 22.89 -0.10
C ILE A 40 5.15 22.81 -0.64
N TRP A 41 5.52 21.69 -1.28
CA TRP A 41 6.93 21.38 -1.60
C TRP A 41 7.25 21.23 -3.10
N SER A 42 6.27 21.37 -3.99
CA SER A 42 6.39 21.11 -5.44
C SER A 42 6.38 19.62 -5.82
N TYR A 43 6.18 19.36 -7.13
CA TYR A 43 6.06 18.00 -7.69
C TYR A 43 7.29 17.12 -7.47
N HIS A 44 8.49 17.69 -7.32
CA HIS A 44 9.69 16.90 -7.07
C HIS A 44 9.65 16.15 -5.72
N ALA A 45 8.98 16.71 -4.71
CA ALA A 45 8.88 16.08 -3.39
C ALA A 45 8.02 14.81 -3.41
N LEU A 46 7.05 14.70 -4.33
CA LEU A 46 6.24 13.50 -4.51
C LEU A 46 7.08 12.27 -4.85
N PHE A 47 8.08 12.42 -5.72
CA PHE A 47 8.94 11.30 -6.11
C PHE A 47 9.74 10.77 -4.92
N TRP A 48 10.26 11.66 -4.08
CA TRP A 48 10.95 11.27 -2.85
C TRP A 48 10.02 10.60 -1.84
N LEU A 49 8.78 11.10 -1.70
CA LEU A 49 7.77 10.48 -0.86
C LEU A 49 7.38 9.09 -1.35
N ALA A 50 7.19 8.92 -2.67
CA ALA A 50 6.89 7.63 -3.28
C ALA A 50 8.01 6.61 -3.04
N ILE A 51 9.28 7.02 -3.20
CA ILE A 51 10.44 6.17 -2.89
C ILE A 51 10.42 5.76 -1.41
N GLY A 52 10.15 6.70 -0.50
CA GLY A 52 10.03 6.42 0.94
C GLY A 52 8.93 5.40 1.24
N MET A 53 7.73 5.58 0.66
CA MET A 53 6.61 4.66 0.85
C MET A 53 6.88 3.26 0.29
N LEU A 54 7.53 3.16 -0.88
CA LEU A 54 7.96 1.87 -1.43
C LEU A 54 8.98 1.19 -0.53
N GLY A 55 9.91 1.94 0.06
CA GLY A 55 10.85 1.42 1.05
C GLY A 55 10.16 0.86 2.29
N ILE A 56 9.19 1.59 2.84
CA ILE A 56 8.39 1.13 3.98
C ILE A 56 7.60 -0.14 3.62
N ALA A 57 7.00 -0.19 2.43
CA ALA A 57 6.28 -1.37 1.95
C ALA A 57 7.20 -2.60 1.84
N MET A 58 8.42 -2.43 1.32
CA MET A 58 9.42 -3.49 1.26
C MET A 58 9.81 -3.98 2.66
N ILE A 59 10.07 -3.06 3.61
CA ILE A 59 10.37 -3.45 4.99
C ILE A 59 9.21 -4.23 5.60
N CYS A 60 7.97 -3.79 5.40
CA CYS A 60 6.78 -4.45 5.91
C CYS A 60 6.64 -5.88 5.35
N LEU A 61 6.95 -6.08 4.07
CA LEU A 61 6.97 -7.40 3.44
C LEU A 61 8.10 -8.29 4.00
N LEU A 62 9.28 -7.74 4.27
CA LEU A 62 10.39 -8.48 4.88
C LEU A 62 10.10 -8.90 6.33
N PHE A 63 9.26 -8.16 7.04
CA PHE A 63 8.82 -8.49 8.40
C PHE A 63 7.67 -9.50 8.44
N ILE A 64 6.98 -9.72 7.32
CA ILE A 64 6.03 -10.81 7.20
C ILE A 64 6.82 -12.12 7.22
N LYS A 65 6.78 -12.76 8.39
CA LYS A 65 7.32 -14.09 8.61
C LYS A 65 6.23 -15.06 8.14
N ASP A 66 6.50 -15.78 7.06
CA ASP A 66 5.72 -16.94 6.63
C ASP A 66 5.39 -17.77 7.89
N ILE A 67 4.10 -17.83 8.25
CA ILE A 67 3.58 -18.57 9.39
C ILE A 67 3.21 -19.97 8.96
#